data_AF-A0A6A5LTK6-F1
#
_entry.id   AF-A0A6A5LTK6-F1
#
_cell.length_a   1.000
_cell.length_b   1.000
_cell.length_c   1.000
_cell.angle_alpha   90.00
_cell.angle_beta   90.00
_cell.angle_gamma   90.00
#
_symmetry.space_group_name_H-M   'P 1'
#
loop_
_entity.id
_entity.type
_entity.pdbx_description
1 polymer ?
#
loop_
_entity_poly.entity_id
_entity_poly.type
_entity_poly.pdbx_seq_one_letter_code
_entity_poly.pdbx_strand_id
1 'polypeptide(L)'
;MAFLQIIPSASASASASPSSSLPHTPSLLNLNTLSFSLNPKFHYSTRVNIFQRRRTNSKSLLLRCSASSFSENHHTNSPKSDDVVELPLFPLPLVLFPGAILPLQIFEFRYRIMMHTLLHTDLRFGVIYTDAVSGTADVGCVGEVIKHERLVDDRFFLICKGQERFRVDKLVRTKPYLVAQVTWLEDRPSASEDTDLDGLADEVETYMEDVIRLSNRLGGKPEKEVGDLRRNLFPTPFSFFVGSTFEGAPREQQALLELEDTAARLIREKETLKNTLNYLTAASAVKDVFPSSSS
;
A
#
# COMPACT_ATOMS: atom_id res chain seq x y z
N MET A 1 -2.79 -11.64 -10.82
CA MET A 1 -1.63 -10.87 -11.32
C MET A 1 -0.39 -11.74 -11.13
N ALA A 2 0.60 -11.63 -12.02
CA ALA A 2 1.85 -12.38 -11.87
C ALA A 2 2.59 -11.83 -10.65
N PHE A 3 3.03 -12.75 -9.77
CA PHE A 3 3.78 -12.39 -8.57
C PHE A 3 5.19 -12.00 -9.01
N LEU A 4 5.54 -10.73 -8.81
CA LEU A 4 6.80 -10.13 -9.25
C LEU A 4 7.83 -10.40 -8.15
N GLN A 5 8.34 -11.63 -8.07
CA GLN A 5 9.35 -11.98 -7.09
C GLN A 5 10.70 -11.40 -7.53
N ILE A 6 11.06 -10.24 -6.98
CA ILE A 6 12.40 -9.66 -7.17
C ILE A 6 13.39 -10.53 -6.39
N ILE A 7 14.31 -11.17 -7.12
CA ILE A 7 15.43 -11.91 -6.51
C ILE A 7 16.50 -10.88 -6.10
N PRO A 8 16.96 -10.86 -4.84
CA PRO A 8 17.97 -9.90 -4.41
C PRO A 8 19.28 -10.10 -5.18
N SER A 9 19.84 -9.00 -5.69
CA SER A 9 21.15 -8.96 -6.33
C SER A 9 22.26 -9.31 -5.34
N ALA A 10 23.03 -10.36 -5.64
CA ALA A 10 24.18 -10.78 -4.83
C ALA A 10 25.42 -9.92 -5.14
N SER A 11 26.03 -9.35 -4.10
CA SER A 11 27.40 -8.86 -4.12
C SER A 11 28.30 -9.76 -3.27
N ALA A 12 29.26 -10.42 -3.92
CA ALA A 12 30.40 -11.13 -3.32
C ALA A 12 31.42 -10.09 -2.76
N SER A 13 32.33 -10.34 -1.81
CA SER A 13 32.95 -11.54 -1.22
C SER A 13 33.79 -11.12 0.02
N ALA A 14 33.92 -11.97 1.04
CA ALA A 14 35.21 -12.34 1.65
C ALA A 14 35.04 -13.39 2.78
N SER A 15 35.97 -14.34 2.78
CA SER A 15 36.07 -15.58 3.56
C SER A 15 36.65 -15.43 4.98
N ALA A 16 36.17 -16.23 5.94
CA ALA A 16 36.98 -17.03 6.88
C ALA A 16 36.11 -17.94 7.77
N SER A 17 36.70 -19.07 8.19
CA SER A 17 36.10 -20.34 8.65
C SER A 17 35.91 -20.45 10.19
N PRO A 18 35.56 -21.61 10.80
CA PRO A 18 34.41 -21.70 11.72
C PRO A 18 34.76 -21.97 13.20
N SER A 19 33.81 -21.73 14.10
CA SER A 19 33.76 -22.41 15.40
C SER A 19 32.34 -22.52 15.96
N SER A 20 32.15 -23.62 16.68
CA SER A 20 30.93 -24.26 17.16
C SER A 20 30.19 -23.54 18.29
N SER A 21 28.86 -23.56 18.28
CA SER A 21 28.00 -24.08 19.38
C SER A 21 26.50 -23.78 19.14
N LEU A 22 25.67 -24.80 19.36
CA LEU A 22 24.21 -24.74 19.58
C LEU A 22 23.95 -24.80 21.11
N PRO A 23 22.70 -24.65 21.63
CA PRO A 23 21.43 -24.36 20.95
C PRO A 23 20.67 -23.17 21.59
N HIS A 24 19.61 -22.68 20.94
CA HIS A 24 18.31 -22.35 21.58
C HIS A 24 17.30 -21.95 20.49
N THR A 25 16.26 -22.76 20.35
CA THR A 25 15.11 -22.53 19.48
C THR A 25 14.03 -21.74 20.20
N PRO A 26 13.42 -20.77 19.51
CA PRO A 26 11.97 -20.58 19.60
C PRO A 26 11.34 -20.72 18.22
N SER A 27 10.32 -21.56 18.15
CA SER A 27 9.49 -21.83 16.97
C SER A 27 8.75 -20.56 16.52
N LEU A 28 9.19 -19.97 15.41
CA LEU A 28 8.39 -18.99 14.66
C LEU A 28 7.50 -19.75 13.68
N LEU A 29 6.20 -19.64 13.88
CA LEU A 29 5.18 -20.16 12.97
C LEU A 29 5.28 -19.40 11.65
N ASN A 30 5.69 -20.15 10.62
CA ASN A 30 5.76 -19.73 9.23
C ASN A 30 4.34 -19.48 8.70
N LEU A 31 3.96 -18.21 8.50
CA LEU A 31 2.66 -17.80 7.93
C LEU A 31 2.68 -17.71 6.39
N ASN A 32 3.78 -18.12 5.74
CA ASN A 32 3.86 -18.13 4.28
C ASN A 32 3.29 -19.43 3.71
N THR A 33 1.97 -19.60 3.78
CA THR A 33 1.21 -20.51 2.88
C THR A 33 -0.28 -20.25 2.98
N LEU A 34 -0.71 -19.04 2.64
CA LEU A 34 -2.09 -18.80 2.22
C LEU A 34 -2.05 -18.23 0.81
N SER A 35 -2.07 -19.14 -0.17
CA SER A 35 -2.32 -18.85 -1.57
C SER A 35 -3.77 -18.39 -1.76
N PHE A 36 -4.07 -17.15 -1.42
CA PHE A 36 -5.32 -16.53 -1.82
C PHE A 36 -5.22 -16.09 -3.27
N SER A 37 -5.79 -16.91 -4.17
CA SER A 37 -6.17 -16.49 -5.51
C SER A 37 -7.27 -15.44 -5.40
N LEU A 38 -6.88 -14.19 -5.14
CA LEU A 38 -7.75 -13.04 -5.32
C LEU A 38 -7.82 -12.76 -6.82
N ASN A 39 -8.94 -13.19 -7.40
CA ASN A 39 -9.34 -12.84 -8.75
C ASN A 39 -10.42 -11.76 -8.62
N PRO A 40 -10.11 -10.46 -8.72
CA PRO A 40 -11.14 -9.44 -8.64
C PRO A 40 -11.52 -9.02 -10.06
N LYS A 41 -12.57 -9.64 -10.61
CA LYS A 41 -13.41 -8.94 -11.59
C LYS A 41 -14.33 -8.01 -10.79
N PHE A 42 -13.83 -6.84 -10.42
CA PHE A 42 -14.68 -5.77 -9.90
C PHE A 42 -14.72 -4.65 -10.93
N HIS A 43 -15.83 -4.61 -11.68
CA HIS A 43 -16.22 -3.42 -12.42
C HIS A 43 -16.69 -2.38 -11.43
N TYR A 44 -15.93 -1.29 -11.28
CA TYR A 44 -16.47 -0.05 -10.68
C TYR A 44 -16.81 0.91 -11.80
N SER A 45 -18.11 1.18 -11.94
CA SER A 45 -18.62 2.33 -12.68
C SER A 45 -18.43 3.56 -11.81
N THR A 46 -17.57 4.47 -12.25
CA THR A 46 -17.40 5.79 -11.63
C THR A 46 -18.63 6.63 -11.97
N ARG A 47 -19.68 6.56 -11.15
CA ARG A 47 -20.69 7.62 -11.11
C ARG A 47 -20.32 8.61 -10.01
N VAL A 48 -19.83 9.75 -10.45
CA VAL A 48 -19.75 10.97 -9.66
C VAL A 48 -21.19 11.37 -9.31
N ASN A 49 -21.64 11.06 -8.08
CA ASN A 49 -22.87 11.62 -7.56
C ASN A 49 -22.55 12.95 -6.88
N ILE A 50 -22.74 14.01 -7.64
CA ILE A 50 -22.98 15.36 -7.12
C ILE A 50 -24.16 15.25 -6.14
N PHE A 51 -23.94 15.57 -4.87
CA PHE A 51 -24.98 15.70 -3.86
C PHE A 51 -25.89 16.90 -4.21
N GLN A 52 -26.84 16.68 -5.11
CA GLN A 52 -27.97 17.58 -5.30
C GLN A 52 -29.05 17.26 -4.26
N ARG A 53 -29.07 18.12 -3.25
CA ARG A 53 -30.17 18.48 -2.35
C ARG A 53 -31.56 18.21 -2.98
N ARG A 54 -32.29 17.20 -2.49
CA ARG A 54 -33.75 17.08 -2.69
C ARG A 54 -34.45 16.98 -1.33
N ARG A 55 -35.02 18.11 -0.91
CA ARG A 55 -36.03 18.21 0.15
C ARG A 55 -37.23 17.36 -0.23
N THR A 56 -37.56 16.37 0.59
CA THR A 56 -38.85 15.69 0.54
C THR A 56 -39.92 16.58 1.17
N ASN A 57 -41.01 16.75 0.43
CA ASN A 57 -42.17 17.56 0.79
C ASN A 57 -43.16 16.64 1.52
N SER A 58 -43.29 16.78 2.83
CA SER A 58 -44.37 16.13 3.60
C SER A 58 -45.14 17.20 4.37
N LYS A 59 -46.39 17.39 3.97
CA LYS A 59 -47.36 18.29 4.58
C LYS A 59 -47.88 17.64 5.86
N SER A 60 -47.68 18.28 7.02
CA SER A 60 -48.68 18.22 8.11
C SER A 60 -48.54 19.42 9.07
N LEU A 61 -49.63 20.19 9.10
CA LEU A 61 -50.26 20.91 10.21
C LEU A 61 -49.42 21.79 11.18
N LEU A 62 -49.62 23.11 10.97
CA LEU A 62 -49.84 24.17 11.97
C LEU A 62 -49.24 23.99 13.37
N LEU A 63 -48.22 24.81 13.68
CA LEU A 63 -48.15 25.58 14.91
C LEU A 63 -47.25 26.81 14.70
N ARG A 64 -47.85 27.99 14.92
CA ARG A 64 -47.16 29.28 15.01
C ARG A 64 -46.30 29.28 16.26
N CYS A 65 -45.03 29.65 16.14
CA CYS A 65 -44.28 30.29 17.23
C CYS A 65 -43.26 31.27 16.64
N SER A 66 -43.15 32.40 17.31
CA SER A 66 -42.56 33.65 16.87
C SER A 66 -41.04 33.61 16.77
N ALA A 67 -40.53 34.49 15.91
CA ALA A 67 -39.12 34.76 15.68
C ALA A 67 -38.37 35.15 16.95
N SER A 68 -37.21 34.53 17.15
CA SER A 68 -36.10 35.12 17.89
C SER A 68 -34.86 34.97 17.02
N SER A 69 -34.38 36.10 16.53
CA SER A 69 -33.14 36.29 15.79
C SER A 69 -31.98 35.60 16.51
N PHE A 70 -31.40 34.59 15.87
CA PHE A 70 -30.15 33.98 16.32
C PHE A 70 -29.05 34.43 15.38
N SER A 71 -28.06 35.13 15.93
CA SER A 71 -26.93 35.68 15.20
C SER A 71 -26.15 34.57 14.48
N GLU A 72 -26.09 34.68 13.15
CA GLU A 72 -25.20 33.91 12.29
C GLU A 72 -23.75 34.35 12.51
N ASN A 73 -23.09 33.76 13.51
CA ASN A 73 -21.63 33.71 13.55
C ASN A 73 -21.18 32.50 12.73
N HIS A 74 -21.04 32.69 11.41
CA HIS A 74 -20.23 31.82 10.57
C HIS A 74 -18.76 31.95 11.01
N HIS A 75 -18.35 31.13 11.96
CA HIS A 75 -16.94 30.79 12.09
C HIS A 75 -16.57 29.94 10.87
N THR A 76 -16.09 30.62 9.82
CA THR A 76 -15.25 30.01 8.80
C THR A 76 -13.96 29.56 9.47
N ASN A 77 -13.96 28.35 10.04
CA ASN A 77 -12.72 27.68 10.42
C ASN A 77 -11.95 27.40 9.13
N SER A 78 -11.07 28.33 8.77
CA SER A 78 -9.87 28.02 8.00
C SER A 78 -9.16 26.88 8.73
N PRO A 79 -8.88 25.74 8.11
CA PRO A 79 -8.10 24.69 8.77
C PRO A 79 -6.74 25.29 9.09
N LYS A 80 -6.41 25.36 10.38
CA LYS A 80 -5.07 25.75 10.83
C LYS A 80 -4.14 24.61 10.47
N SER A 81 -3.01 24.93 9.88
CA SER A 81 -1.93 24.01 9.48
C SER A 81 -1.16 23.43 10.69
N ASP A 82 -1.87 23.05 11.75
CA ASP A 82 -1.31 22.61 13.04
C ASP A 82 -2.21 21.58 13.74
N ASP A 83 -3.15 20.94 13.02
CA ASP A 83 -3.93 19.83 13.58
C ASP A 83 -3.02 18.61 13.73
N VAL A 84 -2.42 18.49 14.90
CA VAL A 84 -1.67 17.31 15.33
C VAL A 84 -2.62 16.10 15.33
N VAL A 85 -2.41 15.18 14.38
CA VAL A 85 -3.21 13.96 14.25
C VAL A 85 -2.55 12.83 15.03
N GLU A 86 -3.26 12.25 16.00
CA GLU A 86 -2.84 11.03 16.67
C GLU A 86 -3.38 9.80 15.93
N LEU A 87 -2.46 8.98 15.42
CA LEU A 87 -2.77 7.81 14.62
C LEU A 87 -2.32 6.52 15.33
N PRO A 88 -3.23 5.56 15.60
CA PRO A 88 -2.85 4.21 16.00
C PRO A 88 -2.00 3.55 14.92
N LEU A 89 -0.85 3.00 15.29
CA LEU A 89 0.06 2.38 14.34
C LEU A 89 0.04 0.85 14.43
N PHE A 90 0.13 0.22 13.26
CA PHE A 90 0.30 -1.20 13.04
C PHE A 90 1.65 -1.46 12.36
N PRO A 91 2.70 -1.78 13.14
CA PRO A 91 3.98 -2.21 12.59
C PRO A 91 3.85 -3.57 11.90
N LEU A 92 4.21 -3.64 10.61
CA LEU A 92 4.17 -4.86 9.81
C LEU A 92 5.46 -5.02 8.99
N PRO A 93 5.88 -6.27 8.67
CA PRO A 93 7.00 -6.53 7.76
C PRO A 93 6.57 -6.40 6.29
N LEU A 94 5.71 -5.43 5.97
CA LEU A 94 5.22 -5.11 4.63
C LEU A 94 4.96 -3.61 4.52
N VAL A 95 4.85 -3.13 3.28
CA VAL A 95 4.58 -1.73 2.96
C VAL A 95 3.18 -1.62 2.35
N LEU A 96 2.37 -0.71 2.87
CA LEU A 96 1.07 -0.37 2.29
C LEU A 96 1.22 0.89 1.42
N PHE A 97 0.71 0.84 0.19
CA PHE A 97 0.68 1.99 -0.71
C PHE A 97 -0.70 2.62 -0.78
N PRO A 98 -0.79 3.93 -1.08
CA PRO A 98 -2.05 4.57 -1.46
C PRO A 98 -2.80 3.79 -2.54
N GLY A 99 -4.09 3.56 -2.33
CA GLY A 99 -4.95 2.80 -3.24
C GLY A 99 -4.83 1.28 -3.17
N ALA A 100 -3.76 0.73 -2.59
CA ALA A 100 -3.56 -0.71 -2.49
C ALA A 100 -4.51 -1.35 -1.46
N ILE A 101 -4.85 -2.63 -1.67
CA ILE A 101 -5.72 -3.40 -0.78
C ILE A 101 -4.87 -4.29 0.13
N LEU A 102 -5.12 -4.22 1.43
CA LEU A 102 -4.46 -5.04 2.44
C LEU A 102 -5.50 -5.90 3.20
N PRO A 103 -5.58 -7.19 2.88
CA PRO A 103 -6.23 -8.16 3.75
C PRO A 103 -5.41 -8.37 5.03
N LEU A 104 -6.04 -8.33 6.20
CA LEU A 104 -5.35 -8.46 7.47
C LEU A 104 -6.16 -9.29 8.47
N GLN A 105 -5.49 -10.26 9.11
CA GLN A 105 -6.08 -11.02 10.21
C GLN A 105 -5.53 -10.52 11.55
N ILE A 106 -6.42 -10.06 12.41
CA ILE A 106 -6.13 -9.56 13.75
C ILE A 106 -6.32 -10.70 14.74
N PHE A 107 -5.21 -11.20 15.28
CA PHE A 107 -5.23 -12.23 16.32
C PHE A 107 -4.52 -11.82 17.61
N GLU A 108 -3.51 -10.94 17.53
CA GLU A 108 -2.81 -10.45 18.72
C GLU A 108 -3.74 -9.59 19.60
N PHE A 109 -3.70 -9.84 20.90
CA PHE A 109 -4.56 -9.18 21.89
C PHE A 109 -4.50 -7.64 21.83
N ARG A 110 -3.30 -7.07 21.69
CA ARG A 110 -3.13 -5.60 21.59
C ARG A 110 -3.87 -5.00 20.40
N TYR A 111 -3.87 -5.68 19.25
CA TYR A 111 -4.53 -5.18 18.04
C TYR A 111 -6.03 -5.48 18.04
N ARG A 112 -6.48 -6.49 18.80
CA ARG A 112 -7.91 -6.66 19.12
C ARG A 112 -8.43 -5.45 19.89
N ILE A 113 -7.70 -4.98 20.90
CA ILE A 113 -8.04 -3.74 21.64
C ILE A 113 -8.06 -2.53 20.70
N MET A 114 -7.06 -2.40 19.83
CA MET A 114 -7.03 -1.34 18.81
C MET A 114 -8.29 -1.37 17.95
N MET A 115 -8.65 -2.54 17.42
CA MET A 115 -9.84 -2.69 16.57
C MET A 115 -11.13 -2.30 17.31
N HIS A 116 -11.29 -2.69 18.57
CA HIS A 116 -12.43 -2.26 19.38
C HIS A 116 -12.50 -0.74 19.54
N THR A 117 -11.37 -0.04 19.56
CA THR A 117 -11.33 1.43 19.55
C THR A 117 -11.76 1.94 18.18
N LEU A 118 -11.17 1.42 17.11
CA LEU A 118 -11.42 1.84 15.73
C LEU A 118 -12.88 1.67 15.27
N LEU A 119 -13.58 0.65 15.77
CA LEU A 119 -15.01 0.45 15.49
C LEU A 119 -15.91 1.61 15.94
N HIS A 120 -15.41 2.49 16.80
CA HIS A 120 -16.12 3.67 17.31
C HIS A 120 -15.52 4.99 16.79
N THR A 121 -14.55 4.94 15.88
CA THR A 121 -13.92 6.10 15.25
C THR A 121 -14.16 6.10 13.73
N ASP A 122 -13.22 6.65 12.98
CA ASP A 122 -13.16 6.71 11.52
C ASP A 122 -12.63 5.42 10.84
N LEU A 123 -12.37 4.35 11.60
CA LEU A 123 -11.84 3.08 11.08
C LEU A 123 -10.49 3.22 10.35
N ARG A 124 -9.66 4.19 10.76
CA ARG A 124 -8.33 4.45 10.19
C ARG A 124 -7.21 4.12 11.16
N PHE A 125 -6.12 3.57 10.63
CA PHE A 125 -4.90 3.30 11.36
C PHE A 125 -3.69 3.42 10.43
N GLY A 126 -2.51 3.71 10.97
CA GLY A 126 -1.28 3.78 10.19
C GLY A 126 -0.65 2.41 10.04
N VAL A 127 -0.35 1.99 8.82
CA VAL A 127 0.55 0.85 8.56
C VAL A 127 1.96 1.39 8.41
N ILE A 128 2.89 0.86 9.21
CA ILE A 128 4.28 1.29 9.20
C ILE A 128 5.20 0.09 9.02
N TYR A 129 6.13 0.20 8.08
CA TYR A 129 7.06 -0.88 7.81
C TYR A 129 8.02 -1.08 8.98
N THR A 130 8.27 -2.33 9.33
CA THR A 130 9.32 -2.67 10.29
C THR A 130 10.02 -3.97 9.93
N ASP A 131 11.34 -3.99 10.06
CA ASP A 131 12.14 -5.22 9.99
C ASP A 131 13.17 -5.29 11.13
N ALA A 132 13.77 -6.46 11.30
CA ALA A 132 14.72 -6.72 12.38
C ALA A 132 16.07 -5.98 12.22
N VAL A 133 16.36 -5.41 11.05
CA VAL A 133 17.68 -4.87 10.71
C VAL A 133 17.69 -3.35 10.76
N SER A 134 16.68 -2.71 10.17
CA SER A 134 16.48 -1.27 10.06
C SER A 134 15.55 -0.70 11.14
N GLY A 135 14.81 -1.56 11.84
CA GLY A 135 13.85 -1.13 12.86
C GLY A 135 12.51 -0.75 12.22
N THR A 136 11.86 0.27 12.76
CA THR A 136 10.59 0.80 12.26
C THR A 136 10.86 2.02 11.39
N ALA A 137 10.27 2.08 10.20
CA ALA A 137 10.39 3.23 9.31
C ALA A 137 9.67 4.46 9.87
N ASP A 138 10.00 5.64 9.34
CA ASP A 138 9.37 6.90 9.76
C ASP A 138 8.17 7.29 8.89
N VAL A 139 8.05 6.71 7.69
CA VAL A 139 6.95 6.96 6.76
C VAL A 139 6.07 5.71 6.65
N GLY A 140 4.77 5.91 6.71
CA GLY A 140 3.76 4.87 6.53
C GLY A 140 2.60 5.32 5.65
N CYS A 141 1.59 4.47 5.56
CA CYS A 141 0.36 4.76 4.82
C CYS A 141 -0.85 4.44 5.70
N VAL A 142 -1.87 5.31 5.66
CA VAL A 142 -3.12 5.07 6.37
C VAL A 142 -3.87 3.92 5.71
N GLY A 143 -4.19 2.89 6.50
CA GLY A 143 -5.17 1.88 6.15
C GLY A 143 -6.55 2.29 6.65
N GLU A 144 -7.50 2.43 5.73
CA GLU A 144 -8.92 2.58 6.05
C GLU A 144 -9.61 1.22 5.93
N VAL A 145 -10.30 0.78 6.98
CA VAL A 145 -11.04 -0.48 6.96
C VAL A 145 -12.29 -0.33 6.10
N ILE A 146 -12.30 -0.97 4.93
CA ILE A 146 -13.45 -0.97 4.01
C ILE A 146 -14.39 -2.16 4.24
N LYS A 147 -13.90 -3.22 4.88
CA LYS A 147 -14.71 -4.37 5.32
C LYS A 147 -14.07 -4.99 6.56
N HIS A 148 -14.89 -5.38 7.53
CA HIS A 148 -14.45 -6.16 8.68
C HIS A 148 -15.42 -7.30 9.00
N GLU A 149 -14.88 -8.40 9.51
CA GLU A 149 -15.63 -9.54 10.01
C GLU A 149 -15.06 -9.93 11.38
N ARG A 150 -15.92 -9.99 12.40
CA ARG A 150 -15.54 -10.51 13.72
C ARG A 150 -15.64 -12.03 13.68
N LEU A 151 -14.52 -12.67 13.98
CA LEU A 151 -14.39 -14.12 14.09
C LEU A 151 -14.60 -14.55 15.55
N VAL A 152 -14.52 -15.86 15.79
CA VAL A 152 -14.47 -16.41 17.15
C VAL A 152 -13.29 -15.84 17.95
N ASP A 153 -13.48 -15.71 19.27
CA ASP A 153 -12.50 -15.19 20.24
C ASP A 153 -12.06 -13.73 19.99
N ASP A 154 -12.96 -12.90 19.47
CA ASP A 154 -12.72 -11.49 19.08
C ASP A 154 -11.52 -11.27 18.18
N ARG A 155 -11.20 -12.26 17.36
CA ARG A 155 -10.31 -12.06 16.22
C ARG A 155 -11.07 -11.30 15.14
N PHE A 156 -10.36 -10.60 14.28
CA PHE A 156 -10.96 -9.91 13.15
C PHE A 156 -10.29 -10.33 11.85
N PHE A 157 -11.07 -10.40 10.78
CA PHE A 157 -10.56 -10.34 9.43
C PHE A 157 -10.96 -9.00 8.82
N LEU A 158 -9.99 -8.27 8.30
CA LEU A 158 -10.15 -6.94 7.73
C LEU A 158 -9.77 -6.96 6.25
N ILE A 159 -10.48 -6.16 5.46
CA ILE A 159 -9.99 -5.67 4.18
C ILE A 159 -9.82 -4.17 4.34
N CYS A 160 -8.59 -3.70 4.15
CA CYS A 160 -8.23 -2.30 4.24
C CYS A 160 -7.83 -1.76 2.87
N LYS A 161 -8.04 -0.46 2.65
CA LYS A 161 -7.52 0.27 1.50
C LYS A 161 -6.53 1.33 1.97
N GLY A 162 -5.37 1.39 1.33
CA GLY A 162 -4.40 2.46 1.56
C GLY A 162 -4.95 3.81 1.11
N GLN A 163 -4.75 4.83 1.94
CA GLN A 163 -5.17 6.21 1.69
C GLN A 163 -3.93 7.10 1.58
N GLU A 164 -3.80 8.13 2.40
CA GLU A 164 -2.69 9.06 2.39
C GLU A 164 -1.45 8.49 3.09
N ARG A 165 -0.28 8.94 2.64
CA ARG A 165 0.97 8.70 3.37
C ARG A 165 1.08 9.65 4.54
N PHE A 166 1.81 9.21 5.56
CA PHE A 166 2.11 10.03 6.73
C PHE A 166 3.56 9.83 7.16
N ARG A 167 4.11 10.82 7.84
CA ARG A 167 5.39 10.77 8.53
C ARG A 167 5.14 10.79 10.04
N VAL A 168 5.83 9.93 10.77
CA VAL A 168 5.79 9.90 12.24
C VAL A 168 6.66 11.04 12.77
N ASP A 169 6.05 11.95 13.53
CA ASP A 169 6.79 13.00 14.21
C ASP A 169 7.25 12.53 15.59
N LYS A 170 6.35 11.84 16.31
CA LYS A 170 6.61 11.37 17.67
C LYS A 170 5.68 10.24 18.10
N LEU A 171 6.23 9.24 18.78
CA LEU A 171 5.43 8.26 19.52
C LEU A 171 4.85 8.89 20.80
N VAL A 172 3.52 8.92 20.91
CA VAL A 172 2.81 9.41 22.10
C VAL A 172 2.45 8.30 23.07
N ARG A 173 2.23 7.08 22.56
CA ARG A 173 1.90 5.92 23.39
C ARG A 173 2.46 4.64 22.77
N THR A 174 2.96 3.74 23.61
CA THR A 174 3.53 2.45 23.16
C THR A 174 2.73 1.23 23.59
N LYS A 175 1.83 1.37 24.58
CA LYS A 175 0.99 0.29 25.12
C LYS A 175 -0.49 0.66 25.10
N PRO A 176 -1.41 -0.30 24.89
CA PRO A 176 -1.15 -1.69 24.47
C PRO A 176 -0.63 -1.81 23.03
N TYR A 177 -0.85 -0.79 22.20
CA TYR A 177 -0.34 -0.65 20.83
C TYR A 177 0.25 0.75 20.65
N LEU A 178 1.01 0.94 19.55
CA LEU A 178 1.65 2.21 19.23
C LEU A 178 0.61 3.26 18.81
N VAL A 179 0.81 4.49 19.25
CA VAL A 179 0.12 5.68 18.74
C VAL A 179 1.18 6.75 18.51
N ALA A 180 1.10 7.40 17.36
CA ALA A 180 2.02 8.46 16.98
C ALA A 180 1.26 9.74 16.66
N GLN A 181 1.91 10.87 16.93
CA GLN A 181 1.61 12.12 16.23
C GLN A 181 2.24 12.04 14.85
N VAL A 182 1.46 12.40 13.83
CA VAL A 182 1.85 12.28 12.44
C VAL A 182 1.57 13.54 11.65
N THR A 183 2.37 13.75 10.61
CA THR A 183 2.19 14.76 9.57
C THR A 183 1.84 14.09 8.25
N TRP A 184 0.89 14.66 7.51
CA TRP A 184 0.50 14.16 6.18
C TRP A 184 1.63 14.39 5.17
N LEU A 185 1.90 13.37 4.36
CA LEU A 185 2.99 13.38 3.38
C LEU A 185 2.44 13.44 1.95
N GLU A 186 2.53 14.61 1.34
CA GLU A 186 2.12 14.87 -0.05
C GLU A 186 3.34 14.88 -0.99
N ASP A 187 3.10 14.59 -2.27
CA ASP A 187 4.15 14.75 -3.28
C ASP A 187 4.39 16.24 -3.55
N ARG A 188 5.66 16.62 -3.58
CA ARG A 188 6.11 17.95 -3.99
C ARG A 188 6.13 18.00 -5.52
N PRO A 189 5.92 19.20 -6.10
CA PRO A 189 6.19 19.40 -7.52
C PRO A 189 7.63 19.00 -7.85
N SER A 190 7.82 18.33 -8.99
CA SER A 190 9.14 17.93 -9.46
C SER A 190 10.04 19.16 -9.68
N ALA A 191 11.35 18.98 -9.54
CA ALA A 191 12.32 20.08 -9.61
C ALA A 191 12.35 20.82 -10.97
N SER A 192 12.00 20.12 -12.06
CA SER A 192 11.82 20.70 -13.39
C SER A 192 10.34 20.72 -13.76
N GLU A 193 9.79 21.92 -14.00
CA GLU A 193 8.40 22.09 -14.46
C GLU A 193 8.13 21.42 -15.83
N ASP A 194 9.17 21.25 -16.65
CA ASP A 194 9.11 20.60 -17.97
C ASP A 194 9.16 19.06 -17.92
N THR A 195 9.07 18.44 -16.74
CA THR A 195 9.15 16.98 -16.63
C THR A 195 7.88 16.34 -17.20
N ASP A 196 8.02 15.58 -18.28
CA ASP A 196 6.93 14.81 -18.87
C ASP A 196 6.60 13.57 -18.03
N LEU A 197 5.74 13.77 -17.02
CA LEU A 197 5.28 12.69 -16.14
C LEU A 197 4.45 11.63 -16.86
N ASP A 198 3.70 12.04 -17.88
CA ASP A 198 2.88 11.11 -18.67
C ASP A 198 3.77 10.21 -19.52
N GLY A 199 4.78 10.77 -20.20
CA GLY A 199 5.78 9.99 -20.93
C GLY A 199 6.56 9.03 -20.03
N LEU A 200 6.96 9.46 -18.83
CA LEU A 200 7.61 8.58 -17.85
C LEU A 200 6.69 7.45 -17.38
N ALA A 201 5.41 7.74 -17.14
CA ALA A 201 4.43 6.72 -16.75
C ALA A 201 4.22 5.69 -17.88
N ASP A 202 4.13 6.13 -19.13
CA ASP A 202 3.97 5.26 -20.30
C ASP A 202 5.20 4.35 -20.51
N GLU A 203 6.41 4.88 -20.28
CA GLU A 203 7.64 4.07 -20.28
C GLU A 203 7.60 2.99 -19.19
N VAL A 204 7.20 3.34 -17.96
CA VAL A 204 7.09 2.40 -16.83
C VAL A 204 6.04 1.32 -17.13
N GLU A 205 4.88 1.70 -17.67
CA GLU A 205 3.84 0.76 -18.09
C GLU A 205 4.39 -0.24 -19.11
N THR A 206 5.10 0.23 -20.14
CA THR A 206 5.71 -0.63 -21.15
C THR A 206 6.66 -1.66 -20.53
N TYR A 207 7.57 -1.22 -19.64
CA TYR A 207 8.46 -2.14 -18.95
C TYR A 207 7.71 -3.15 -18.06
N MET A 208 6.66 -2.72 -17.38
CA MET A 208 5.84 -3.59 -16.55
C MET A 208 5.11 -4.65 -17.38
N GLU A 209 4.55 -4.28 -18.53
CA GLU A 209 3.93 -5.24 -19.46
C GLU A 209 4.93 -6.29 -19.94
N ASP A 210 6.13 -5.88 -20.35
CA ASP A 210 7.16 -6.79 -20.84
C ASP A 210 7.63 -7.77 -19.76
N VAL A 211 7.78 -7.30 -18.52
CA VAL A 211 8.09 -8.16 -17.38
C VAL A 211 6.96 -9.17 -17.13
N ILE A 212 5.70 -8.75 -17.18
CA ILE A 212 4.55 -9.64 -17.00
C ILE A 212 4.50 -10.70 -18.12
N ARG A 213 4.67 -10.28 -19.39
CA ARG A 213 4.68 -11.18 -20.56
C ARG A 213 5.76 -12.24 -20.42
N LEU A 214 7.00 -11.81 -20.13
CA LEU A 214 8.15 -12.70 -20.03
C LEU A 214 8.07 -13.65 -18.82
N SER A 215 7.59 -13.14 -17.68
CA SER A 215 7.35 -13.95 -16.47
C SER A 215 6.28 -15.03 -16.72
N ASN A 216 5.17 -14.70 -17.40
CA ASN A 216 4.14 -15.67 -17.75
C ASN A 216 4.67 -16.76 -18.70
N ARG A 217 5.47 -16.37 -19.70
CA ARG A 217 6.11 -17.31 -20.63
C ARG A 217 7.03 -18.28 -19.90
N LEU A 218 7.89 -17.78 -19.01
CA LEU A 218 8.78 -18.60 -18.19
C LEU A 218 8.01 -19.55 -17.26
N GLY A 219 6.88 -19.08 -16.69
CA GLY A 219 6.01 -19.84 -15.82
C GLY A 219 5.05 -20.81 -16.53
N GLY A 220 5.10 -20.93 -17.86
CA GLY A 220 4.22 -21.81 -18.64
C GLY A 220 2.74 -21.43 -18.58
N LYS A 221 2.43 -20.17 -18.24
CA LYS A 221 1.06 -19.67 -18.21
C LYS A 221 0.66 -19.21 -19.61
N PRO A 222 -0.59 -19.45 -20.05
CA PRO A 222 -1.05 -18.96 -21.33
C PRO A 222 -0.94 -17.43 -21.38
N GLU A 223 -0.47 -16.93 -22.51
CA GLU A 223 -0.39 -15.50 -22.78
C GLU A 223 -1.81 -14.93 -22.70
N LYS A 224 -2.05 -14.09 -21.70
CA LYS A 224 -3.26 -13.28 -21.61
C LYS A 224 -2.88 -11.88 -22.04
N GLU A 225 -3.69 -11.27 -22.89
CA GLU A 225 -3.58 -9.85 -23.18
C GLU A 225 -3.53 -9.09 -21.86
N VAL A 226 -2.42 -8.39 -21.65
CA VAL A 226 -2.27 -7.44 -20.57
C VAL A 226 -3.05 -6.23 -21.06
N GLY A 227 -4.27 -6.04 -20.55
CA GLY A 227 -5.01 -4.80 -20.80
C GLY A 227 -4.30 -3.61 -20.14
N ASP A 228 -4.71 -2.40 -20.51
CA ASP A 228 -4.26 -1.12 -19.92
C ASP A 228 -4.06 -1.25 -18.40
N LEU A 229 -2.78 -1.26 -17.99
CA LEU A 229 -2.36 -1.42 -16.61
C LEU A 229 -2.49 -0.09 -15.87
N ARG A 230 -2.30 1.01 -16.58
CA ARG A 230 -2.46 2.36 -16.09
C ARG A 230 -3.90 2.64 -15.68
N ARG A 231 -4.91 1.97 -16.28
CA ARG A 231 -6.33 2.05 -15.89
C ARG A 231 -6.86 3.48 -15.80
N ASN A 232 -6.41 4.36 -16.70
CA ASN A 232 -6.67 5.81 -16.68
C ASN A 232 -6.20 6.52 -15.39
N LEU A 233 -5.23 5.96 -14.67
CA LEU A 233 -4.61 6.63 -13.54
C LEU A 233 -3.68 7.76 -14.02
N PHE A 234 -3.69 8.85 -13.27
CA PHE A 234 -2.66 9.89 -13.38
C PHE A 234 -1.30 9.34 -12.92
N PRO A 235 -0.18 9.97 -13.33
CA PRO A 235 1.17 9.48 -13.03
C PRO A 235 1.43 9.20 -11.54
N THR A 236 0.95 10.07 -10.64
CA THR A 236 1.17 9.89 -9.19
C THR A 236 0.47 8.64 -8.63
N PRO A 237 -0.86 8.46 -8.74
CA PRO A 237 -1.50 7.20 -8.37
C PRO A 237 -0.94 5.96 -9.08
N PHE A 238 -0.54 6.10 -10.35
CA PHE A 238 0.06 5.00 -11.11
C PHE A 238 1.39 4.56 -10.49
N SER A 239 2.27 5.49 -10.11
CA SER A 239 3.53 5.16 -9.44
C SER A 239 3.29 4.39 -8.12
N PHE A 240 2.34 4.80 -7.28
CA PHE A 240 2.00 4.03 -6.06
C PHE A 240 1.48 2.63 -6.38
N PHE A 241 0.71 2.47 -7.46
CA PHE A 241 0.28 1.16 -7.91
C PHE A 241 1.49 0.30 -8.33
N VAL A 242 2.39 0.82 -9.16
CA VAL A 242 3.58 0.10 -9.62
C VAL A 242 4.46 -0.31 -8.42
N GLY A 243 4.78 0.61 -7.51
CA GLY A 243 5.53 0.30 -6.30
C GLY A 243 4.89 -0.79 -5.43
N SER A 244 3.55 -0.85 -5.38
CA SER A 244 2.82 -1.91 -4.65
C SER A 244 3.01 -3.31 -5.23
N THR A 245 3.42 -3.43 -6.50
CA THR A 245 3.62 -4.72 -7.19
C THR A 245 4.99 -5.36 -6.99
N PHE A 246 5.94 -4.67 -6.36
CA PHE A 246 7.31 -5.15 -6.13
C PHE A 246 7.39 -6.14 -4.96
N GLU A 247 6.74 -7.28 -5.15
CA GLU A 247 6.61 -8.33 -4.15
C GLU A 247 7.97 -8.94 -3.76
N GLY A 248 8.13 -9.24 -2.47
CA GLY A 248 9.39 -9.78 -1.94
C GLY A 248 10.52 -8.76 -1.82
N ALA A 249 10.31 -7.49 -2.18
CA ALA A 249 11.26 -6.41 -2.02
C ALA A 249 10.75 -5.29 -1.10
N PRO A 250 10.36 -5.58 0.16
CA PRO A 250 9.73 -4.59 1.05
C PRO A 250 10.61 -3.36 1.32
N ARG A 251 11.94 -3.49 1.25
CA ARG A 251 12.85 -2.34 1.39
C ARG A 251 12.82 -1.41 0.18
N GLU A 252 12.72 -1.97 -1.02
CA GLU A 252 12.58 -1.16 -2.23
C GLU A 252 11.19 -0.50 -2.24
N GLN A 253 10.16 -1.24 -1.84
CA GLN A 253 8.82 -0.67 -1.63
C GLN A 253 8.83 0.49 -0.61
N GLN A 254 9.55 0.34 0.50
CA GLN A 254 9.64 1.40 1.51
C GLN A 254 10.36 2.62 0.93
N ALA A 255 11.47 2.43 0.21
CA ALA A 255 12.18 3.52 -0.46
C ALA A 255 11.29 4.26 -1.46
N LEU A 256 10.45 3.55 -2.23
CA LEU A 256 9.49 4.16 -3.16
C LEU A 256 8.36 4.92 -2.45
N LEU A 257 7.86 4.40 -1.33
CA LEU A 257 6.85 5.06 -0.51
C LEU A 257 7.37 6.38 0.07
N GLU A 258 8.65 6.44 0.42
CA GLU A 258 9.31 7.60 1.01
C GLU A 258 9.66 8.71 0.01
N LEU A 259 9.72 8.42 -1.30
CA LEU A 259 9.97 9.45 -2.31
C LEU A 259 8.83 10.46 -2.35
N GLU A 260 9.15 11.75 -2.25
CA GLU A 260 8.18 12.86 -2.29
C GLU A 260 8.06 13.49 -3.69
N ASP A 261 8.71 12.93 -4.71
CA ASP A 261 8.64 13.39 -6.09
C ASP A 261 8.16 12.24 -6.99
N THR A 262 7.03 12.43 -7.67
CA THR A 262 6.45 11.43 -8.59
C THR A 262 7.41 11.07 -9.71
N ALA A 263 8.15 12.03 -10.29
CA ALA A 263 9.11 11.76 -11.36
C ALA A 263 10.24 10.87 -10.85
N ALA A 264 10.79 11.20 -9.68
CA ALA A 264 11.85 10.40 -9.06
C ALA A 264 11.37 8.97 -8.76
N ARG A 265 10.11 8.81 -8.32
CA ARG A 265 9.51 7.50 -8.08
C ARG A 265 9.39 6.68 -9.37
N LEU A 266 8.82 7.26 -10.43
CA LEU A 266 8.68 6.60 -11.74
C LEU A 266 10.03 6.23 -12.35
N ILE A 267 11.05 7.09 -12.23
CA ILE A 267 12.40 6.79 -12.72
C ILE A 267 12.99 5.59 -11.98
N ARG A 268 12.86 5.55 -10.65
CA ARG A 268 13.36 4.43 -9.84
C ARG A 268 12.61 3.12 -10.12
N GLU A 269 11.31 3.20 -10.35
CA GLU A 269 10.48 2.06 -10.77
C GLU A 269 10.91 1.54 -12.14
N LYS A 270 11.14 2.46 -13.11
CA LYS A 270 11.63 2.13 -14.45
C LYS A 270 12.96 1.38 -14.39
N GLU A 271 13.91 1.86 -13.60
CA GLU A 271 15.21 1.20 -13.43
C GLU A 271 15.07 -0.20 -12.82
N THR A 272 14.23 -0.34 -11.78
CA THR A 272 13.95 -1.63 -11.14
C THR A 272 13.31 -2.62 -12.11
N LEU A 273 12.32 -2.19 -12.90
CA LEU A 273 11.66 -3.03 -13.90
C LEU A 273 12.60 -3.41 -15.04
N LYS A 274 13.41 -2.47 -15.53
CA LYS A 274 14.41 -2.73 -16.57
C LYS A 274 15.44 -3.78 -16.11
N ASN A 275 15.93 -3.68 -14.88
CA ASN A 275 16.84 -4.66 -14.31
C ASN A 275 16.19 -6.05 -14.20
N THR A 276 14.93 -6.09 -13.78
CA THR A 276 14.13 -7.32 -13.74
C THR A 276 13.95 -7.94 -15.12
N LEU A 277 13.63 -7.11 -16.13
CA LEU A 277 13.47 -7.56 -17.51
C LEU A 277 14.76 -8.15 -18.08
N ASN A 278 15.91 -7.51 -17.83
CA ASN A 278 17.22 -8.01 -18.23
C ASN A 278 17.50 -9.40 -17.63
N TYR A 279 17.22 -9.57 -16.33
CA TYR A 279 17.37 -10.86 -15.65
C TYR A 279 16.46 -11.94 -16.26
N LEU A 280 15.17 -11.65 -16.44
CA LEU A 280 14.23 -12.60 -17.03
C LEU A 280 14.58 -12.96 -18.47
N THR A 281 15.13 -12.01 -19.23
CA THR A 281 15.60 -12.26 -20.61
C THR A 281 16.76 -13.24 -20.61
N ALA A 282 17.74 -13.05 -19.73
CA ALA A 282 18.83 -13.99 -19.55
C ALA A 282 18.33 -15.38 -19.10
N ALA A 283 17.41 -15.43 -18.13
CA ALA A 283 16.82 -16.68 -17.65
C ALA A 283 16.05 -17.44 -18.75
N SER A 284 15.31 -16.72 -19.61
CA SER A 284 14.61 -17.30 -20.77
C SER A 284 15.58 -17.91 -21.76
N ALA A 285 16.67 -17.20 -22.10
CA ALA A 285 17.67 -17.71 -23.03
C ALA A 285 18.32 -19.02 -22.54
N VAL A 286 18.59 -19.13 -21.23
CA VAL A 286 19.13 -20.37 -20.64
C VAL A 286 18.12 -21.53 -20.74
N LYS A 287 16.84 -21.27 -20.47
CA LYS A 287 15.77 -22.28 -20.57
C LYS A 287 15.58 -22.79 -21.99
N ASP A 288 15.73 -21.92 -22.98
CA ASP A 288 15.60 -22.28 -24.40
C ASP A 288 16.79 -23.14 -24.88
N VAL A 289 17.99 -22.93 -24.33
CA VAL A 289 19.20 -23.71 -24.65
C VAL A 289 19.22 -25.07 -23.96
N PHE A 290 18.68 -25.17 -22.74
CA PHE A 290 18.58 -26.42 -21.98
C PHE A 290 17.11 -26.77 -21.74
N PRO A 291 16.35 -27.16 -22.78
CA PRO A 291 15.00 -27.66 -22.58
C PRO A 291 15.10 -28.86 -21.64
N SER A 292 14.48 -28.76 -20.46
CA SER A 292 14.45 -29.85 -19.49
C SER A 292 13.95 -31.10 -20.21
N SER A 293 14.83 -32.08 -20.43
CA SER A 293 14.47 -33.39 -20.94
C SER A 293 13.64 -34.09 -19.87
N SER A 294 12.34 -33.82 -19.84
CA SER A 294 11.40 -34.53 -18.99
C SER A 294 11.09 -35.87 -19.65
N SER A 295 11.78 -36.91 -19.16
CA SER A 295 11.42 -38.32 -19.27
C SER A 295 10.14 -38.65 -18.49
#